data_AF-A0AAT9GD03-F1
#
_entry.id   AF-A0AAT9GD03-F1
#
_cell.length_a   1.000
_cell.length_b   1.000
_cell.length_c   1.000
_cell.angle_alpha   90.00
_cell.angle_beta   90.00
_cell.angle_gamma   90.00
#
_symmetry.space_group_name_H-M   'P 1'
#
loop_
_entity.id
_entity.type
_entity.pdbx_description
1 polymer ?
#
loop_
_entity_poly.entity_id
_entity_poly.type
_entity_poly.pdbx_seq_one_letter_code
_entity_poly.pdbx_strand_id
1 'polypeptide(L)'
;MYQIILSSVYVTKKVLQLKSKLEPIIILRKCKGHNDESIVLFANSVTITPGTLTINVESKQKTYFSTMYLIDKDLESGISEIENKILKILRSVK
;
A
#
# COMPACT_ATOMS: atom_id res chain seq x y z
N MET A 1 30.82 -1.89 3.27
CA MET A 1 30.47 -0.87 2.24
C MET A 1 30.14 -1.49 0.88
N TYR A 2 31.02 -2.32 0.30
CA TYR A 2 30.80 -2.95 -1.01
C TYR A 2 29.48 -3.74 -1.12
N GLN A 3 29.17 -4.60 -0.15
CA GLN A 3 27.92 -5.36 -0.14
C GLN A 3 26.67 -4.48 -0.01
N ILE A 4 26.76 -3.35 0.70
CA ILE A 4 25.63 -2.41 0.86
C ILE A 4 25.32 -1.78 -0.49
N ILE A 5 26.34 -1.29 -1.19
CA ILE A 5 26.21 -0.71 -2.54
C ILE A 5 25.65 -1.76 -3.51
N LEU A 6 26.14 -3.00 -3.45
CA LEU A 6 25.68 -4.09 -4.31
C LEU A 6 24.22 -4.48 -4.05
N SER A 7 23.81 -4.53 -2.77
CA SER A 7 22.43 -4.79 -2.39
C SER A 7 21.50 -3.66 -2.84
N SER A 8 21.90 -2.40 -2.70
CA SER A 8 21.12 -1.25 -3.19
C SER A 8 20.97 -1.30 -4.72
N VAL A 9 22.05 -1.54 -5.46
CA VAL A 9 22.01 -1.67 -6.93
C VAL A 9 21.16 -2.86 -7.36
N TYR A 10 21.22 -4.00 -6.66
CA TYR A 10 20.39 -5.18 -6.92
C TYR A 10 18.89 -4.87 -6.75
N VAL A 11 18.53 -4.22 -5.63
CA VAL A 11 17.15 -3.83 -5.34
C VAL A 11 16.65 -2.80 -6.35
N THR A 12 17.44 -1.76 -6.64
CA THR A 12 17.10 -0.74 -7.65
C THR A 12 16.96 -1.34 -9.05
N LYS A 13 17.82 -2.29 -9.44
CA LYS A 13 17.73 -2.98 -10.72
C LYS A 13 16.50 -3.87 -10.81
N LYS A 14 16.09 -4.52 -9.72
CA LYS A 14 14.82 -5.26 -9.65
C LYS A 14 13.60 -4.34 -9.74
N VAL A 15 13.65 -3.17 -9.11
CA VAL A 15 12.61 -2.13 -9.21
C VAL A 15 12.52 -1.55 -10.64
N LEU A 16 13.66 -1.33 -11.32
CA LEU A 16 13.72 -0.80 -12.69
C LEU A 16 13.45 -1.87 -13.77
N GLN A 17 13.71 -3.15 -13.49
CA GLN A 17 13.39 -4.28 -14.37
C GLN A 17 11.90 -4.65 -14.37
N LEU A 18 11.08 -3.95 -13.59
CA LEU A 18 9.62 -3.96 -13.68
C LEU A 18 9.14 -3.27 -14.97
N LYS A 19 9.69 -3.69 -16.12
CA LYS A 19 9.30 -3.32 -17.48
C LYS A 19 8.52 -4.46 -18.16
N SER A 20 7.94 -5.37 -17.38
CA SER A 20 6.75 -6.09 -17.83
C SER A 20 5.63 -5.06 -17.97
N LYS A 21 4.76 -5.25 -18.96
CA LYS A 21 3.67 -4.36 -19.38
C LYS A 21 2.93 -3.74 -18.18
N LEU A 22 3.36 -2.56 -17.75
CA LEU A 22 2.75 -1.86 -16.62
C LEU A 22 1.39 -1.35 -17.08
N GLU A 23 0.33 -1.88 -16.48
CA GLU A 23 -1.05 -1.45 -16.72
C GLU A 23 -1.54 -0.76 -15.44
N PRO A 24 -1.19 0.53 -15.26
CA PRO A 24 -1.52 1.23 -14.04
C PRO A 24 -3.04 1.42 -13.92
N ILE A 25 -3.54 1.23 -12.72
CA ILE A 25 -4.97 1.32 -12.41
C ILE A 25 -5.21 2.22 -11.20
N ILE A 26 -6.36 2.89 -11.19
CA ILE A 26 -6.87 3.59 -10.02
C ILE A 26 -8.01 2.75 -9.45
N ILE A 27 -7.91 2.40 -8.16
CA ILE A 27 -8.95 1.66 -7.45
C ILE A 27 -9.55 2.52 -6.35
N LEU A 28 -10.85 2.33 -6.12
CA LEU A 28 -11.56 2.86 -4.96
C LEU A 28 -11.83 1.72 -4.00
N ARG A 29 -11.18 1.74 -2.83
CA ARG A 29 -11.31 0.70 -1.81
C ARG A 29 -12.17 1.16 -0.65
N LYS A 30 -13.13 0.32 -0.25
CA LYS A 30 -13.95 0.53 0.96
C LYS A 30 -13.26 -0.09 2.17
N CYS A 31 -12.69 0.74 3.04
CA CYS A 31 -11.92 0.34 4.22
C CYS A 31 -12.85 0.17 5.43
N LYS A 32 -13.37 -1.05 5.61
CA LYS A 32 -14.31 -1.36 6.71
C LYS A 32 -13.57 -1.62 8.02
N GLY A 33 -14.10 -1.10 9.12
CA GLY A 33 -13.56 -1.35 10.46
C GLY A 33 -12.31 -0.54 10.79
N HIS A 34 -11.97 0.45 9.95
CA HIS A 34 -10.94 1.42 10.25
C HIS A 34 -11.45 2.53 11.17
N ASN A 35 -10.58 2.99 12.07
CA ASN A 35 -10.69 4.25 12.79
C ASN A 35 -9.65 5.24 12.24
N ASP A 36 -9.60 6.44 12.81
CA ASP A 36 -8.78 7.56 12.30
C ASP A 36 -7.28 7.20 12.31
N GLU A 37 -6.80 6.52 13.35
CA GLU A 37 -5.41 6.07 13.43
C GLU A 37 -5.11 4.96 12.42
N SER A 38 -5.99 3.96 12.31
CA SER A 38 -5.76 2.80 11.44
C SER A 38 -5.84 3.16 9.97
N ILE A 39 -6.69 4.13 9.58
CA ILE A 39 -6.79 4.56 8.18
C ILE A 39 -5.56 5.36 7.76
N VAL A 40 -5.01 6.21 8.63
CA VAL A 40 -3.78 6.96 8.35
C VAL A 40 -2.60 6.01 8.25
N LEU A 41 -2.47 5.06 9.19
CA LEU A 41 -1.40 4.06 9.13
C LEU A 41 -1.50 3.19 7.87
N PHE A 42 -2.71 2.81 7.48
CA PHE A 42 -2.95 2.04 6.25
C PHE A 42 -2.58 2.82 5.00
N ALA A 43 -3.08 4.04 4.82
CA ALA A 43 -2.77 4.89 3.68
C ALA A 43 -1.26 5.13 3.52
N ASN A 44 -0.55 5.37 4.63
CA ASN A 44 0.90 5.57 4.60
C ASN A 44 1.65 4.28 4.28
N SER A 45 1.19 3.13 4.81
CA SER A 45 1.80 1.82 4.51
C SER A 45 1.64 1.44 3.03
N VAL A 46 0.47 1.71 2.45
CA VAL A 46 0.23 1.55 1.01
C VAL A 46 1.13 2.50 0.22
N THR A 47 1.26 3.76 0.61
CA THR A 47 2.10 4.72 -0.12
C THR A 47 3.60 4.37 -0.09
N ILE A 48 4.08 3.76 0.99
CA ILE A 48 5.48 3.32 1.12
C ILE A 48 5.75 2.02 0.34
N THR A 49 4.71 1.27 -0.01
CA THR A 49 4.85 0.03 -0.78
C THR A 49 5.25 0.35 -2.23
N PRO A 50 6.34 -0.23 -2.75
CA PRO A 50 6.78 0.05 -4.12
C PRO A 50 5.70 -0.29 -5.15
N GLY A 51 5.38 0.67 -6.03
CA GLY A 51 4.37 0.48 -7.07
C GLY A 51 2.94 0.84 -6.66
N THR A 52 2.73 1.41 -5.47
CA THR A 52 1.42 1.88 -5.00
C THR A 52 1.49 3.31 -4.49
N LEU A 53 0.38 4.03 -4.58
CA LEU A 53 0.25 5.41 -4.10
C LEU A 53 -1.18 5.64 -3.60
N THR A 54 -1.35 6.14 -2.38
CA THR A 54 -2.66 6.61 -1.92
C THR A 54 -2.90 8.03 -2.42
N ILE A 55 -4.00 8.24 -3.16
CA ILE A 55 -4.39 9.54 -3.72
C ILE A 55 -5.24 10.32 -2.73
N ASN A 56 -6.24 9.66 -2.14
CA ASN A 56 -7.19 10.30 -1.26
C ASN A 56 -7.77 9.32 -0.24
N VAL A 57 -8.17 9.84 0.91
CA VAL A 57 -8.92 9.13 1.95
C VAL A 57 -10.11 9.97 2.36
N GLU A 58 -11.31 9.46 2.12
CA GLU A 58 -12.57 10.12 2.43
C GLU A 58 -13.35 9.34 3.50
N SER A 59 -14.02 10.05 4.41
CA SER A 59 -14.92 9.44 5.38
C SER A 59 -16.37 9.73 4.99
N LYS A 60 -17.18 8.68 4.83
CA LYS A 60 -18.62 8.78 4.56
C LYS A 60 -19.38 7.83 5.47
N GLN A 61 -20.27 8.38 6.30
CA GLN A 61 -21.11 7.62 7.23
C GLN A 61 -20.31 6.59 8.06
N LYS A 62 -19.23 7.04 8.72
CA LYS A 62 -18.31 6.20 9.53
C LYS A 62 -17.58 5.09 8.77
N THR A 63 -17.57 5.14 7.44
CA THR A 63 -16.77 4.24 6.61
C THR A 63 -15.74 5.05 5.82
N TYR A 64 -14.51 4.56 5.81
CA TYR A 64 -13.44 5.16 5.03
C TYR A 64 -13.40 4.60 3.60
N PHE A 65 -13.12 5.47 2.64
CA PHE A 65 -12.89 5.15 1.25
C PHE A 65 -11.51 5.64 0.88
N SER A 66 -10.65 4.76 0.39
CA SER A 66 -9.29 5.11 -0.02
C SER A 66 -9.15 4.91 -1.53
N THR A 67 -8.80 5.98 -2.21
CA THR A 67 -8.49 5.98 -3.64
C THR A 67 -6.99 5.75 -3.78
N MET A 68 -6.61 4.71 -4.53
CA MET A 68 -5.21 4.30 -4.67
C MET A 68 -4.86 4.11 -6.14
N TYR A 69 -3.64 4.49 -6.48
CA TYR A 69 -3.00 4.16 -7.74
C TYR A 69 -2.11 2.94 -7.54
N LEU A 70 -2.25 1.96 -8.42
CA LEU A 70 -1.42 0.77 -8.47
C LEU A 70 -0.73 0.74 -9.83
N ILE A 71 0.55 0.40 -9.86
CA ILE A 71 1.31 0.23 -11.10
C ILE A 71 0.95 -1.08 -11.82
N ASP A 72 0.38 -2.04 -11.09
CA ASP A 72 -0.09 -3.34 -11.56
C ASP A 72 -1.24 -3.82 -10.64
N LYS A 73 -2.24 -4.49 -11.20
CA LYS A 73 -3.38 -5.05 -10.47
C LYS A 73 -2.97 -6.14 -9.47
N ASP A 74 -1.87 -6.85 -9.73
CA ASP A 74 -1.40 -7.94 -8.85
C ASP A 74 -1.06 -7.45 -7.43
N LEU A 75 -0.75 -6.16 -7.27
CA LEU A 75 -0.45 -5.52 -5.98
C LEU A 75 -1.68 -5.38 -5.06
N GLU A 76 -2.90 -5.53 -5.58
CA GLU A 76 -4.14 -5.45 -4.80
C GLU A 76 -4.22 -6.53 -3.69
N SER A 77 -3.62 -7.70 -3.95
CA SER A 77 -3.50 -8.78 -2.97
C SER A 77 -2.65 -8.36 -1.76
N GLY A 78 -1.48 -7.76 -2.00
CA GLY A 78 -0.58 -7.26 -0.97
C GLY A 78 -1.18 -6.12 -0.15
N ILE A 79 -1.95 -5.21 -0.78
CA ILE A 79 -2.69 -4.16 -0.06
C ILE A 79 -3.69 -4.78 0.93
N SER A 80 -4.37 -5.86 0.54
CA SER A 80 -5.32 -6.55 1.41
C SER A 80 -4.64 -7.21 2.61
N GLU A 81 -3.43 -7.76 2.43
CA GLU A 81 -2.64 -8.28 3.55
C GLU A 81 -2.20 -7.20 4.52
N ILE A 82 -1.78 -6.04 4.02
CA ILE A 82 -1.39 -4.88 4.83
C ILE A 82 -2.59 -4.40 5.66
N GLU A 83 -3.77 -4.26 5.05
CA GLU A 83 -5.01 -3.86 5.73
C GLU A 83 -5.32 -4.81 6.90
N ASN A 84 -5.29 -6.12 6.65
CA ASN A 84 -5.55 -7.14 7.67
C ASN A 84 -4.54 -7.11 8.82
N LYS A 85 -3.25 -6.92 8.52
CA LYS A 85 -2.20 -6.79 9.53
C LYS A 85 -2.42 -5.57 10.42
N ILE A 86 -2.73 -4.42 9.83
CA ILE A 86 -2.97 -3.16 10.56
C ILE A 86 -4.19 -3.30 11.48
N LEU A 87 -5.29 -3.84 10.96
CA LEU A 87 -6.49 -4.06 11.76
C LEU A 87 -6.25 -5.04 12.91
N LYS A 88 -5.45 -6.09 12.70
CA LYS A 88 -5.08 -7.05 13.75
C LYS A 88 -4.23 -6.41 14.84
N ILE A 89 -3.22 -5.62 14.47
CA ILE A 89 -2.32 -4.95 15.43
C ILE A 89 -3.11 -3.95 16.28
N LEU A 90 -3.87 -3.06 15.65
CA LEU A 90 -4.58 -2.00 16.39
C LEU A 90 -5.75 -2.51 17.22
N ARG A 91 -6.36 -3.65 16.84
CA ARG A 91 -7.32 -4.34 17.71
C ARG A 91 -6.67 -5.02 18.91
N SER A 92 -5.41 -5.45 18.79
CA SER A 92 -4.69 -6.12 19.87
C SER A 92 -4.11 -5.15 20.91
N VAL A 93 -4.01 -3.87 20.58
CA VAL A 93 -3.46 -2.82 21.46
C VAL A 93 -4.57 -2.15 22.30
N LYS A 94 -5.83 -2.53 22.09
CA LYS A 94 -7.01 -1.98 22.75
C LYS A 94 -7.64 -2.99 23.71
#